data_AF-A0A9W6NP24-F1
#
_entry.id   AF-A0A9W6NP24-F1
#
_cell.length_a   1.000
_cell.length_b   1.000
_cell.length_c   1.000
_cell.angle_alpha   90.00
_cell.angle_beta   90.00
_cell.angle_gamma   90.00
#
_symmetry.space_group_name_H-M   'P 1'
#
loop_
_entity.id
_entity.type
_entity.pdbx_description
1 polymer ?
#
loop_
_entity_poly.entity_id
_entity_poly.type
_entity_poly.pdbx_seq_one_letter_code
_entity_poly.pdbx_strand_id
1 'polypeptide(L)'
;MVEEAGKGDSGGARVLESLLAALGRWPDIGSQARISIEQWNSLSASEAKAYQDSSISAIQRVAGWRAVADQVRELGRLRYEPAVATLIGLWEGCPVQPVAVAAAHALFSIGTAEARDALRHGIHDHEHFGRFMALKVMFTDDGTAWDNVCHLFSEECLATTAGLTAAAEALGLLAPWSFTGTGPEWHSETLRVLVSQDHRWLDLCVGLRDHESLGWPARQVLKYADPAATGPALDAARAERAAPRRASTGRSLRPGALVARYRDGDHRGVWRDLGAAAHLDDGWRAEAEQVAVLTMERVARNASNLTAALIARGWPVSTEQALPGPAADVEDRLRQLEQITGSAVPPALAAYWRIVGTIDLVPRGTWDAPFPPGVPEQLTVADPLEIIDLGTAWSSVEEWQEESAEHHPELAGPLVVDIAADYLHKANISGGAPYSVWLPHAGADPLVREEVHRLTFTNYLRRAFAGKGFLRLDQQDEWAAYATTADELAELTGWLESVEYEYLDF
;
A
#
# COMPACT_ATOMS: atom_id res chain seq x y z
N MET A 1 -24.58 -35.97 29.46
CA MET A 1 -23.96 -35.89 28.12
C MET A 1 -24.86 -36.41 27.00
N VAL A 2 -25.59 -37.52 27.13
CA VAL A 2 -26.51 -37.99 26.05
C VAL A 2 -27.81 -37.17 25.95
N GLU A 3 -28.33 -36.62 27.06
CA GLU A 3 -29.55 -35.78 27.04
C GLU A 3 -29.37 -34.35 26.51
N GLU A 4 -28.14 -33.82 26.46
CA GLU A 4 -27.89 -32.49 25.88
C GLU A 4 -27.79 -32.52 24.35
N ALA A 5 -27.39 -33.65 23.76
CA ALA A 5 -27.29 -33.82 22.31
C ALA A 5 -28.67 -33.74 21.62
N GLY A 6 -29.73 -34.27 22.23
CA GLY A 6 -31.08 -34.27 21.65
C GLY A 6 -31.79 -32.90 21.64
N LYS A 7 -31.42 -31.99 22.56
CA LYS A 7 -32.01 -30.63 22.59
C LYS A 7 -31.39 -29.69 21.55
N GLY A 8 -30.11 -29.87 21.22
CA GLY A 8 -29.43 -29.09 20.18
C GLY A 8 -30.00 -29.34 18.77
N ASP A 9 -30.25 -30.61 18.45
CA ASP A 9 -30.70 -31.05 17.13
C ASP A 9 -32.09 -30.49 16.74
N SER A 10 -33.07 -30.59 17.65
CA SER A 10 -34.41 -30.01 17.46
C SER A 10 -34.45 -28.47 17.46
N GLY A 11 -33.44 -27.82 18.07
CA GLY A 11 -33.25 -26.38 18.02
C GLY A 11 -32.75 -25.93 16.65
N GLY A 12 -31.65 -26.53 16.18
CA GLY A 12 -31.02 -26.20 14.90
C GLY A 12 -31.95 -26.42 13.71
N ALA A 13 -32.68 -27.54 13.67
CA ALA A 13 -33.64 -27.83 12.60
C ALA A 13 -34.69 -26.73 12.44
N ARG A 14 -35.24 -26.25 13.56
CA ARG A 14 -36.26 -25.18 13.59
C ARG A 14 -35.70 -23.83 13.15
N VAL A 15 -34.46 -23.52 13.54
CA VAL A 15 -33.78 -22.29 13.11
C VAL A 15 -33.50 -22.34 11.60
N LEU A 16 -33.04 -23.49 11.08
CA LEU A 16 -32.79 -23.68 9.65
C LEU A 16 -34.07 -23.58 8.82
N GLU A 17 -35.16 -24.22 9.25
CA GLU A 17 -36.47 -24.10 8.60
C GLU A 17 -36.95 -22.64 8.58
N SER A 18 -36.82 -21.94 9.71
CA SER A 18 -37.19 -20.52 9.82
C SER A 18 -36.32 -19.63 8.94
N LEU A 19 -35.02 -19.92 8.82
CA LEU A 19 -34.08 -19.25 7.93
C LEU A 19 -34.47 -19.44 6.46
N LEU A 20 -34.72 -20.68 6.03
CA LEU A 20 -35.12 -20.99 4.65
C LEU A 20 -36.46 -20.31 4.30
N ALA A 21 -37.41 -20.32 5.22
CA ALA A 21 -38.67 -19.60 5.05
C ALA A 21 -38.47 -18.07 4.95
N ALA A 22 -37.50 -17.51 5.68
CA ALA A 22 -37.19 -16.08 5.59
C ALA A 22 -36.51 -15.72 4.27
N LEU A 23 -35.54 -16.53 3.81
CA LEU A 23 -34.87 -16.37 2.52
C LEU A 23 -35.85 -16.49 1.36
N GLY A 24 -36.81 -17.43 1.43
CA GLY A 24 -37.86 -17.58 0.41
C GLY A 24 -38.83 -16.40 0.29
N ARG A 25 -38.82 -15.45 1.25
CA ARG A 25 -39.58 -14.19 1.16
C ARG A 25 -38.80 -13.03 0.56
N TRP A 26 -37.49 -13.19 0.38
CA TRP A 26 -36.70 -12.15 -0.27
C TRP A 26 -37.08 -12.05 -1.75
N PRO A 27 -37.07 -10.85 -2.34
CA PRO A 27 -37.15 -10.73 -3.78
C PRO A 27 -35.96 -11.44 -4.43
N ASP A 28 -36.07 -11.74 -5.73
CA ASP A 28 -34.90 -12.19 -6.49
C ASP A 28 -33.86 -11.06 -6.50
N ILE A 29 -32.81 -11.26 -5.71
CA ILE A 29 -31.67 -10.35 -5.58
C ILE A 29 -30.48 -10.82 -6.42
N GLY A 30 -30.65 -11.89 -7.20
CA GLY A 30 -29.57 -12.54 -7.95
C GLY A 30 -28.54 -13.23 -7.05
N SER A 31 -27.49 -13.74 -7.68
CA SER A 31 -26.29 -14.25 -7.02
C SER A 31 -25.10 -13.37 -7.36
N GLN A 32 -24.29 -13.02 -6.37
CA GLN A 32 -23.03 -12.31 -6.57
C GLN A 32 -21.88 -13.26 -6.28
N ALA A 33 -21.28 -13.82 -7.32
CA ALA A 33 -20.12 -14.67 -7.18
C ALA A 33 -18.95 -13.87 -6.60
N ARG A 34 -18.25 -14.45 -5.63
CA ARG A 34 -16.98 -13.90 -5.13
C ARG A 34 -15.95 -13.92 -6.26
N ILE A 35 -15.17 -12.85 -6.36
CA ILE A 35 -14.11 -12.71 -7.37
C ILE A 35 -12.74 -12.62 -6.70
N SER A 36 -11.73 -13.21 -7.34
CA SER A 36 -10.36 -13.20 -6.87
C SER A 36 -9.70 -11.83 -7.01
N ILE A 37 -8.55 -11.63 -6.36
CA ILE A 37 -7.73 -10.41 -6.53
C ILE A 37 -7.34 -10.21 -8.01
N GLU A 38 -6.96 -11.27 -8.73
CA GLU A 38 -6.64 -11.17 -10.16
C GLU A 38 -7.83 -10.74 -11.00
N GLN A 39 -9.01 -11.34 -10.73
CA GLN A 39 -10.24 -10.97 -11.42
C GLN A 39 -10.60 -9.51 -11.14
N TRP A 40 -10.52 -9.10 -9.87
CA TRP A 40 -10.74 -7.71 -9.46
C TRP A 40 -9.81 -6.74 -10.18
N ASN A 41 -8.50 -7.05 -10.21
CA ASN A 41 -7.51 -6.21 -10.89
C ASN A 41 -7.68 -6.17 -12.42
N SER A 42 -8.46 -7.10 -13.00
CA SER A 42 -8.79 -7.11 -14.43
C SER A 42 -10.07 -6.34 -14.77
N LEU A 43 -10.86 -5.93 -13.77
CA LEU A 43 -12.07 -5.14 -13.97
C LEU A 43 -11.72 -3.70 -14.35
N SER A 44 -12.49 -3.11 -15.25
CA SER A 44 -12.54 -1.66 -15.41
C SER A 44 -13.11 -0.99 -14.16
N ALA A 45 -12.84 0.30 -13.96
CA ALA A 45 -13.42 1.08 -12.85
C ALA A 45 -14.95 0.98 -12.81
N SER A 46 -15.60 0.97 -13.99
CA SER A 46 -17.06 0.82 -14.10
C SER A 46 -17.59 -0.55 -13.67
N GLU A 47 -16.85 -1.63 -13.98
CA GLU A 47 -17.21 -2.99 -13.59
C GLU A 47 -16.98 -3.22 -12.10
N ALA A 48 -15.87 -2.72 -11.56
CA ALA A 48 -15.57 -2.73 -10.13
C ALA A 48 -16.64 -1.97 -9.32
N LYS A 49 -17.05 -0.79 -9.81
CA LYS A 49 -18.15 -0.02 -9.22
C LYS A 49 -19.48 -0.78 -9.29
N ALA A 50 -19.84 -1.34 -10.45
CA ALA A 50 -21.07 -2.11 -10.61
C ALA A 50 -21.10 -3.33 -9.67
N TYR A 51 -19.96 -3.99 -9.47
CA TYR A 51 -19.83 -5.07 -8.50
C TYR A 51 -20.12 -4.59 -7.07
N GLN A 52 -19.54 -3.47 -6.63
CA GLN A 52 -19.80 -2.91 -5.29
C GLN A 52 -21.25 -2.44 -5.12
N ASP A 53 -21.80 -1.73 -6.11
CA ASP A 53 -23.16 -1.20 -6.11
C ASP A 53 -24.22 -2.31 -6.03
N SER A 54 -23.91 -3.51 -6.53
CA SER A 54 -24.81 -4.67 -6.46
C SER A 54 -25.11 -5.12 -5.02
N SER A 55 -24.10 -5.15 -4.15
CA SER A 55 -24.25 -5.49 -2.72
C SER A 55 -25.05 -4.42 -1.97
N ILE A 56 -24.74 -3.14 -2.21
CA ILE A 56 -25.48 -2.00 -1.64
C ILE A 56 -26.96 -2.07 -2.04
N SER A 57 -27.22 -2.29 -3.33
CA SER A 57 -28.56 -2.42 -3.88
C SER A 57 -29.33 -3.59 -3.27
N ALA A 58 -28.67 -4.74 -3.06
CA ALA A 58 -29.28 -5.92 -2.44
C ALA A 58 -29.69 -5.64 -0.99
N ILE A 59 -28.83 -5.00 -0.19
CA ILE A 59 -29.13 -4.61 1.20
C ILE A 59 -30.35 -3.69 1.27
N GLN A 60 -30.47 -2.74 0.34
CA GLN A 60 -31.59 -1.79 0.29
C GLN A 60 -32.93 -2.44 -0.10
N ARG A 61 -32.90 -3.47 -0.96
CA ARG A 61 -34.10 -4.17 -1.45
C ARG A 61 -34.66 -5.19 -0.46
N VAL A 62 -33.83 -5.67 0.47
CA VAL A 62 -34.19 -6.76 1.38
C VAL A 62 -34.57 -6.23 2.76
N ALA A 63 -35.84 -6.37 3.12
CA ALA A 63 -36.30 -6.14 4.49
C ALA A 63 -35.90 -7.32 5.41
N GLY A 64 -35.59 -7.01 6.67
CA GLY A 64 -35.39 -8.04 7.69
C GLY A 64 -34.08 -8.84 7.60
N TRP A 65 -33.10 -8.39 6.81
CA TRP A 65 -31.80 -9.08 6.69
C TRP A 65 -31.08 -9.28 8.04
N ARG A 66 -31.30 -8.40 9.01
CA ARG A 66 -30.74 -8.53 10.36
C ARG A 66 -31.21 -9.80 11.05
N ALA A 67 -32.51 -10.09 10.99
CA ALA A 67 -33.08 -11.30 11.58
C ALA A 67 -32.54 -12.56 10.89
N VAL A 68 -32.35 -12.52 9.57
CA VAL A 68 -31.71 -13.61 8.81
C VAL A 68 -30.26 -13.82 9.26
N ALA A 69 -29.47 -12.74 9.38
CA ALA A 69 -28.10 -12.82 9.88
C ALA A 69 -28.05 -13.39 11.32
N ASP A 70 -29.00 -13.02 12.18
CA ASP A 70 -29.09 -13.54 13.55
C ASP A 70 -29.43 -15.04 13.58
N GLN A 71 -30.34 -15.50 12.72
CA GLN A 71 -30.63 -16.94 12.55
C GLN A 71 -29.40 -17.71 12.06
N VAL A 72 -28.65 -17.14 11.11
CA VAL A 72 -27.40 -17.74 10.62
C VAL A 72 -26.36 -17.85 11.76
N ARG A 73 -26.17 -16.78 12.55
CA ARG A 73 -25.28 -16.82 13.73
C ARG A 73 -25.72 -17.86 14.74
N GLU A 74 -27.02 -18.00 14.96
CA GLU A 74 -27.59 -18.99 15.88
C GLU A 74 -27.31 -20.43 15.40
N LEU A 75 -27.40 -20.72 14.10
CA LEU A 75 -26.99 -22.01 13.54
C LEU A 75 -25.51 -22.31 13.81
N GLY A 76 -24.65 -21.30 13.66
CA GLY A 76 -23.24 -21.38 14.01
C GLY A 76 -23.00 -21.68 15.49
N ARG A 77 -23.72 -20.97 16.39
CA ARG A 77 -23.65 -21.16 17.84
C ARG A 77 -24.10 -22.56 18.26
N LEU A 78 -25.14 -23.08 17.60
CA LEU A 78 -25.65 -24.45 17.81
C LEU A 78 -24.77 -25.52 17.15
N ARG A 79 -23.78 -25.14 16.32
CA ARG A 79 -22.96 -26.03 15.51
C ARG A 79 -23.80 -27.03 14.69
N TYR A 80 -24.87 -26.54 14.07
CA TYR A 80 -25.84 -27.40 13.40
C TYR A 80 -25.35 -27.83 12.00
N GLU A 81 -24.70 -29.00 11.90
CA GLU A 81 -24.09 -29.52 10.67
C GLU A 81 -25.03 -29.59 9.45
N PRO A 82 -26.32 -29.97 9.57
CA PRO A 82 -27.21 -30.00 8.40
C PRO A 82 -27.41 -28.64 7.70
N ALA A 83 -27.03 -27.53 8.34
CA ALA A 83 -27.06 -26.21 7.72
C ALA A 83 -25.85 -25.91 6.80
N VAL A 84 -24.79 -26.72 6.82
CA VAL A 84 -23.51 -26.42 6.14
C VAL A 84 -23.70 -26.09 4.66
N ALA A 85 -24.39 -26.93 3.89
CA ALA A 85 -24.63 -26.69 2.47
C ALA A 85 -25.36 -25.35 2.20
N THR A 86 -26.37 -25.02 3.01
CA THR A 86 -27.10 -23.75 2.92
C THR A 86 -26.17 -22.56 3.24
N LEU A 87 -25.34 -22.70 4.28
CA LEU A 87 -24.41 -21.65 4.70
C LEU A 87 -23.29 -21.44 3.68
N ILE A 88 -22.82 -22.49 3.00
CA ILE A 88 -21.87 -22.38 1.88
C ILE A 88 -22.51 -21.58 0.74
N GLY A 89 -23.74 -21.89 0.34
CA GLY A 89 -24.44 -21.12 -0.70
C GLY A 89 -24.62 -19.64 -0.33
N LEU A 90 -24.89 -19.34 0.95
CA LEU A 90 -24.95 -17.96 1.44
C LEU A 90 -23.57 -17.27 1.46
N TRP A 91 -22.51 -18.00 1.80
CA TRP A 91 -21.14 -17.49 1.81
C TRP A 91 -20.64 -17.15 0.40
N GLU A 92 -20.87 -18.05 -0.56
CA GLU A 92 -20.31 -17.95 -1.91
C GLU A 92 -21.07 -17.02 -2.85
N GLY A 93 -22.37 -16.80 -2.61
CA GLY A 93 -23.25 -16.17 -3.59
C GLY A 93 -24.24 -15.12 -3.07
N CYS A 94 -24.35 -14.89 -1.76
CA CYS A 94 -25.34 -13.95 -1.22
C CYS A 94 -24.88 -12.49 -1.41
N PRO A 95 -25.62 -11.67 -2.19
CA PRO A 95 -25.26 -10.26 -2.38
C PRO A 95 -25.57 -9.39 -1.14
N VAL A 96 -26.27 -9.92 -0.13
CA VAL A 96 -26.52 -9.21 1.14
C VAL A 96 -25.33 -9.45 2.07
N GLN A 97 -24.29 -8.63 1.93
CA GLN A 97 -22.99 -8.83 2.60
C GLN A 97 -23.06 -9.13 4.11
N PRO A 98 -23.92 -8.48 4.93
CA PRO A 98 -24.03 -8.84 6.35
C PRO A 98 -24.49 -10.28 6.62
N VAL A 99 -25.25 -10.89 5.71
CA VAL A 99 -25.68 -12.29 5.80
C VAL A 99 -24.57 -13.23 5.34
N ALA A 100 -23.82 -12.90 4.28
CA ALA A 100 -22.64 -13.65 3.87
C ALA A 100 -21.56 -13.67 4.98
N VAL A 101 -21.31 -12.52 5.62
CA VAL A 101 -20.41 -12.40 6.79
C VAL A 101 -20.86 -13.28 7.95
N ALA A 102 -22.17 -13.28 8.26
CA ALA A 102 -22.73 -14.16 9.27
C ALA A 102 -22.54 -15.65 8.91
N ALA A 103 -22.72 -16.00 7.63
CA ALA A 103 -22.57 -17.37 7.13
C ALA A 103 -21.13 -17.86 7.28
N ALA A 104 -20.13 -17.04 6.96
CA ALA A 104 -18.73 -17.40 7.14
C ALA A 104 -18.37 -17.70 8.61
N HIS A 105 -18.82 -16.84 9.54
CA HIS A 105 -18.63 -17.07 10.96
C HIS A 105 -19.37 -18.32 11.47
N ALA A 106 -20.56 -18.60 10.93
CA ALA A 106 -21.31 -19.80 11.26
C ALA A 106 -20.61 -21.08 10.76
N LEU A 107 -20.12 -21.08 9.51
CA LEU A 107 -19.31 -22.14 8.92
C LEU A 107 -18.07 -22.42 9.77
N PHE A 108 -17.33 -21.37 10.15
CA PHE A 108 -16.17 -21.46 11.03
C PHE A 108 -16.51 -22.09 12.38
N SER A 109 -17.65 -21.71 12.97
CA SER A 109 -18.09 -22.20 14.28
C SER A 109 -18.55 -23.66 14.25
N ILE A 110 -19.16 -24.09 13.13
CA ILE A 110 -19.58 -25.47 12.88
C ILE A 110 -18.35 -26.37 12.71
N GLY A 111 -17.37 -25.94 11.90
CA GLY A 111 -16.04 -26.56 11.84
C GLY A 111 -15.98 -27.95 11.19
N THR A 112 -16.99 -28.36 10.43
CA THR A 112 -16.91 -29.58 9.60
C THR A 112 -15.83 -29.41 8.51
N ALA A 113 -15.31 -30.52 7.98
CA ALA A 113 -14.33 -30.49 6.90
C ALA A 113 -14.85 -29.70 5.68
N GLU A 114 -16.10 -29.93 5.28
CA GLU A 114 -16.77 -29.22 4.19
C GLU A 114 -16.88 -27.71 4.46
N ALA A 115 -17.27 -27.31 5.67
CA ALA A 115 -17.36 -25.90 6.04
C ALA A 115 -15.98 -25.21 6.04
N ARG A 116 -14.94 -25.91 6.53
CA ARG A 116 -13.56 -25.42 6.53
C ARG A 116 -13.01 -25.30 5.12
N ASP A 117 -13.23 -26.29 4.27
CA ASP A 117 -12.82 -26.27 2.87
C ASP A 117 -13.44 -25.08 2.14
N ALA A 118 -14.75 -24.84 2.28
CA ALA A 118 -15.42 -23.69 1.66
C ALA A 118 -14.81 -22.35 2.09
N LEU A 119 -14.40 -22.20 3.35
CA LEU A 119 -13.74 -20.99 3.83
C LEU A 119 -12.30 -20.84 3.31
N ARG A 120 -11.52 -21.94 3.20
CA ARG A 120 -10.14 -21.90 2.69
C ARG A 120 -10.04 -21.41 1.25
N HIS A 121 -11.05 -21.69 0.42
CA HIS A 121 -11.09 -21.19 -0.96
C HIS A 121 -11.04 -19.65 -1.05
N GLY A 122 -11.43 -18.95 0.02
CA GLY A 122 -11.42 -17.49 0.07
C GLY A 122 -10.03 -16.85 0.19
N ILE A 123 -8.94 -17.62 0.25
CA ILE A 123 -7.57 -17.10 0.45
C ILE A 123 -7.11 -16.14 -0.67
N HIS A 124 -7.71 -16.25 -1.85
CA HIS A 124 -7.43 -15.37 -2.99
C HIS A 124 -8.58 -14.40 -3.32
N ASP A 125 -9.60 -14.30 -2.48
CA ASP A 125 -10.70 -13.36 -2.66
C ASP A 125 -10.20 -11.93 -2.71
N HIS A 126 -10.80 -11.05 -3.51
CA HIS A 126 -10.48 -9.62 -3.47
C HIS A 126 -10.93 -8.94 -2.17
N GLU A 127 -11.97 -9.46 -1.52
CA GLU A 127 -12.44 -8.95 -0.24
C GLU A 127 -11.55 -9.43 0.91
N HIS A 128 -11.07 -8.50 1.72
CA HIS A 128 -10.28 -8.80 2.93
C HIS A 128 -10.96 -9.84 3.84
N PHE A 129 -12.27 -9.75 4.02
CA PHE A 129 -12.99 -10.67 4.92
C PHE A 129 -12.92 -12.14 4.48
N GLY A 130 -12.90 -12.42 3.16
CA GLY A 130 -12.74 -13.78 2.64
C GLY A 130 -11.39 -14.37 2.97
N ARG A 131 -10.33 -13.62 2.70
CA ARG A 131 -8.96 -14.01 3.00
C ARG A 131 -8.74 -14.16 4.51
N PHE A 132 -9.26 -13.23 5.30
CA PHE A 132 -9.23 -13.31 6.77
C PHE A 132 -9.87 -14.61 7.27
N MET A 133 -11.05 -14.98 6.76
CA MET A 133 -11.73 -16.21 7.18
C MET A 133 -10.98 -17.47 6.73
N ALA A 134 -10.40 -17.46 5.53
CA ALA A 134 -9.54 -18.54 5.04
C ALA A 134 -8.33 -18.76 5.95
N LEU A 135 -7.59 -17.68 6.24
CA LEU A 135 -6.44 -17.73 7.14
C LEU A 135 -6.83 -18.16 8.54
N LYS A 136 -7.94 -17.64 9.09
CA LYS A 136 -8.42 -18.04 10.41
C LYS A 136 -8.66 -19.55 10.50
N VAL A 137 -9.20 -20.16 9.44
CA VAL A 137 -9.34 -21.63 9.34
C VAL A 137 -7.96 -22.28 9.31
N MET A 138 -7.06 -21.86 8.41
CA MET A 138 -5.73 -22.45 8.27
C MET A 138 -4.89 -22.42 9.56
N PHE A 139 -4.99 -21.33 10.34
CA PHE A 139 -4.30 -21.19 11.63
C PHE A 139 -4.91 -22.03 12.77
N THR A 140 -6.16 -22.49 12.64
CA THR A 140 -6.88 -23.23 13.68
C THR A 140 -7.26 -24.67 13.28
N ASP A 141 -6.87 -25.08 12.09
CA ASP A 141 -7.03 -26.43 11.58
C ASP A 141 -6.14 -27.43 12.33
N ASP A 142 -6.45 -28.71 12.16
CA ASP A 142 -5.63 -29.79 12.70
C ASP A 142 -4.21 -29.74 12.09
N GLY A 143 -3.21 -30.11 12.88
CA GLY A 143 -1.79 -29.98 12.50
C GLY A 143 -1.13 -28.76 13.14
N THR A 144 0.03 -28.36 12.61
CA THR A 144 0.68 -27.10 13.05
C THR A 144 0.24 -25.97 12.13
N ALA A 145 0.02 -24.77 12.69
CA ALA A 145 -0.34 -23.59 11.89
C ALA A 145 0.67 -23.30 10.77
N TRP A 146 1.96 -23.60 11.01
CA TRP A 146 2.98 -23.49 9.97
C TRP A 146 2.71 -24.42 8.79
N ASP A 147 2.43 -25.71 9.02
CA ASP A 147 2.24 -26.67 7.93
C ASP A 147 1.04 -26.28 7.05
N ASN A 148 0.03 -25.64 7.65
CA ASN A 148 -1.15 -25.16 6.94
C ASN A 148 -0.90 -23.89 6.12
N VAL A 149 0.04 -23.03 6.53
CA VAL A 149 0.19 -21.65 5.97
C VAL A 149 1.51 -21.46 5.20
N CYS A 150 2.55 -22.25 5.45
CA CYS A 150 3.89 -22.02 4.92
C CYS A 150 3.98 -21.96 3.39
N HIS A 151 3.08 -22.63 2.67
CA HIS A 151 3.03 -22.60 1.20
C HIS A 151 2.74 -21.19 0.64
N LEU A 152 2.11 -20.30 1.42
CA LEU A 152 1.88 -18.90 1.03
C LEU A 152 3.18 -18.10 0.90
N PHE A 153 4.27 -18.58 1.51
CA PHE A 153 5.59 -17.95 1.45
C PHE A 153 6.53 -18.62 0.44
N SER A 154 6.00 -19.52 -0.41
CA SER A 154 6.76 -20.10 -1.52
C SER A 154 7.04 -19.07 -2.61
N GLU A 155 8.16 -19.21 -3.33
CA GLU A 155 8.52 -18.30 -4.44
C GLU A 155 7.41 -18.23 -5.50
N GLU A 156 6.73 -19.35 -5.79
CA GLU A 156 5.60 -19.41 -6.73
C GLU A 156 4.42 -18.55 -6.27
N CYS A 157 4.06 -18.64 -4.98
CA CYS A 157 2.96 -17.83 -4.44
C CYS A 157 3.34 -16.34 -4.44
N LEU A 158 4.53 -16.01 -3.95
CA LEU A 158 5.05 -14.63 -3.87
C LEU A 158 5.29 -13.98 -5.23
N ALA A 159 5.33 -14.76 -6.33
CA ALA A 159 5.41 -14.22 -7.69
C ALA A 159 4.10 -13.58 -8.17
N THR A 160 2.98 -13.75 -7.44
CA THR A 160 1.66 -13.24 -7.79
C THR A 160 1.20 -12.15 -6.82
N THR A 161 0.36 -11.21 -7.29
CA THR A 161 -0.22 -10.19 -6.41
C THR A 161 -1.11 -10.80 -5.33
N ALA A 162 -1.97 -11.78 -5.65
CA ALA A 162 -2.80 -12.41 -4.64
C ALA A 162 -1.98 -13.17 -3.61
N GLY A 163 -0.92 -13.87 -4.02
CA GLY A 163 -0.05 -14.58 -3.09
C GLY A 163 0.70 -13.64 -2.15
N LEU A 164 1.23 -12.51 -2.66
CA LEU A 164 1.82 -11.47 -1.82
C LEU A 164 0.82 -10.90 -0.81
N THR A 165 -0.41 -10.60 -1.23
CA THR A 165 -1.48 -10.12 -0.33
C THR A 165 -1.82 -11.17 0.73
N ALA A 166 -2.00 -12.43 0.35
CA ALA A 166 -2.30 -13.51 1.28
C ALA A 166 -1.18 -13.73 2.30
N ALA A 167 0.09 -13.70 1.86
CA ALA A 167 1.26 -13.79 2.73
C ALA A 167 1.35 -12.61 3.71
N ALA A 168 1.09 -11.39 3.24
CA ALA A 168 1.07 -10.21 4.09
C ALA A 168 -0.02 -10.29 5.17
N GLU A 169 -1.23 -10.73 4.82
CA GLU A 169 -2.32 -10.90 5.76
C GLU A 169 -2.07 -12.05 6.75
N ALA A 170 -1.42 -13.14 6.31
CA ALA A 170 -1.00 -14.22 7.18
C ALA A 170 -0.03 -13.74 8.27
N LEU A 171 0.94 -12.89 7.91
CA LEU A 171 1.81 -12.23 8.88
C LEU A 171 1.03 -11.25 9.77
N GLY A 172 0.09 -10.50 9.20
CA GLY A 172 -0.78 -9.57 9.94
C GLY A 172 -1.56 -10.23 11.09
N LEU A 173 -1.99 -11.49 10.93
CA LEU A 173 -2.66 -12.25 12.00
C LEU A 173 -1.76 -12.60 13.19
N LEU A 174 -0.45 -12.58 13.00
CA LEU A 174 0.54 -12.84 14.07
C LEU A 174 0.90 -11.55 14.83
N ALA A 175 0.56 -10.39 14.29
CA ALA A 175 0.74 -9.09 14.93
C ALA A 175 -0.55 -8.65 15.69
N PRO A 176 -0.46 -7.64 16.57
CA PRO A 176 -1.65 -7.01 17.14
C PRO A 176 -2.55 -6.43 16.04
N TRP A 177 -3.86 -6.65 16.15
CA TRP A 177 -4.85 -6.10 15.21
C TRP A 177 -5.42 -4.76 15.68
N SER A 178 -5.29 -4.44 16.97
CA SER A 178 -5.71 -3.16 17.54
C SER A 178 -4.84 -2.79 18.74
N PHE A 179 -4.90 -1.50 19.11
CA PHE A 179 -4.29 -0.95 20.31
C PHE A 179 -5.38 -0.29 21.15
N THR A 180 -5.50 -0.72 22.39
CA THR A 180 -6.41 -0.11 23.36
C THR A 180 -5.61 0.53 24.49
N GLY A 181 -6.28 1.26 25.39
CA GLY A 181 -5.61 1.85 26.57
C GLY A 181 -4.94 0.80 27.49
N THR A 182 -5.24 -0.48 27.31
CA THR A 182 -4.62 -1.61 28.03
C THR A 182 -3.47 -2.27 27.28
N GLY A 183 -3.17 -1.83 26.06
CA GLY A 183 -2.07 -2.33 25.24
C GLY A 183 -2.53 -2.97 23.91
N PRO A 184 -1.63 -3.68 23.23
CA PRO A 184 -1.93 -4.38 21.98
C PRO A 184 -2.92 -5.54 22.19
N GLU A 185 -3.82 -5.75 21.23
CA GLU A 185 -4.77 -6.86 21.21
C GLU A 185 -4.51 -7.80 20.02
N TRP A 186 -4.63 -9.11 20.25
CA TRP A 186 -4.51 -10.14 19.22
C TRP A 186 -5.87 -10.79 18.96
N HIS A 187 -6.03 -11.39 17.78
CA HIS A 187 -7.23 -12.15 17.45
C HIS A 187 -7.42 -13.38 18.36
N SER A 188 -6.32 -13.94 18.88
CA SER A 188 -6.33 -14.96 19.93
C SER A 188 -4.99 -15.03 20.67
N GLU A 189 -5.00 -15.53 21.91
CA GLU A 189 -3.75 -15.76 22.67
C GLU A 189 -2.86 -16.81 21.99
N THR A 190 -3.42 -17.78 21.27
CA THR A 190 -2.66 -18.79 20.51
C THR A 190 -1.80 -18.15 19.42
N LEU A 191 -2.35 -17.18 18.68
CA LEU A 191 -1.59 -16.48 17.64
C LEU A 191 -0.47 -15.63 18.23
N ARG A 192 -0.73 -14.98 19.38
CA ARG A 192 0.25 -14.15 20.09
C ARG A 192 1.53 -14.91 20.45
N VAL A 193 1.40 -16.17 20.90
CA VAL A 193 2.55 -16.96 21.37
C VAL A 193 3.18 -17.82 20.28
N LEU A 194 2.64 -17.83 19.06
CA LEU A 194 3.01 -18.75 17.99
C LEU A 194 4.48 -18.61 17.57
N VAL A 195 4.96 -17.36 17.44
CA VAL A 195 6.34 -17.04 17.06
C VAL A 195 7.34 -17.57 18.08
N SER A 196 6.99 -17.52 19.37
CA SER A 196 7.83 -18.04 20.46
C SER A 196 7.78 -19.57 20.58
N GLN A 197 6.71 -20.21 20.10
CA GLN A 197 6.51 -21.66 20.21
C GLN A 197 7.07 -22.44 19.01
N ASP A 198 7.08 -21.84 17.82
CA ASP A 198 7.55 -22.48 16.59
C ASP A 198 8.55 -21.57 15.86
N HIS A 199 9.83 -21.91 16.01
CA HIS A 199 10.97 -21.16 15.46
C HIS A 199 10.90 -20.91 13.95
N ARG A 200 10.14 -21.72 13.21
CA ARG A 200 9.98 -21.52 11.75
C ARG A 200 9.34 -20.16 11.44
N TRP A 201 8.42 -19.69 12.28
CA TRP A 201 7.85 -18.34 12.16
C TRP A 201 8.87 -17.24 12.43
N LEU A 202 9.71 -17.44 13.45
CA LEU A 202 10.79 -16.50 13.78
C LEU A 202 11.76 -16.40 12.61
N ASP A 203 12.24 -17.53 12.11
CA ASP A 203 13.18 -17.60 10.98
C ASP A 203 12.59 -16.96 9.71
N LEU A 204 11.31 -17.25 9.42
CA LEU A 204 10.59 -16.62 8.31
C LEU A 204 10.54 -15.09 8.46
N CYS A 205 10.10 -14.58 9.61
CA CYS A 205 9.96 -13.14 9.80
C CYS A 205 11.32 -12.44 9.79
N VAL A 206 12.35 -13.04 10.37
CA VAL A 206 13.73 -12.54 10.29
C VAL A 206 14.18 -12.52 8.84
N GLY A 207 13.96 -13.60 8.06
CA GLY A 207 14.33 -13.66 6.64
C GLY A 207 13.59 -12.65 5.76
N LEU A 208 12.32 -12.39 6.07
CA LEU A 208 11.47 -11.46 5.33
C LEU A 208 11.61 -10.00 5.76
N ARG A 209 12.34 -9.68 6.84
CA ARG A 209 12.37 -8.32 7.43
C ARG A 209 12.80 -7.21 6.46
N ASP A 210 13.58 -7.53 5.43
CA ASP A 210 14.00 -6.58 4.38
C ASP A 210 13.19 -6.72 3.07
N HIS A 211 12.24 -7.66 3.03
CA HIS A 211 11.45 -7.92 1.84
C HIS A 211 10.64 -6.68 1.47
N GLU A 212 10.59 -6.35 0.19
CA GLU A 212 10.01 -5.10 -0.30
C GLU A 212 8.54 -4.91 0.10
N SER A 213 7.74 -5.98 0.04
CA SER A 213 6.31 -5.94 0.37
C SER A 213 5.94 -6.63 1.69
N LEU A 214 6.85 -7.46 2.23
CA LEU A 214 6.57 -8.29 3.41
C LEU A 214 7.44 -7.91 4.61
N GLY A 215 8.40 -7.00 4.43
CA GLY A 215 9.29 -6.55 5.50
C GLY A 215 8.54 -5.84 6.60
N TRP A 216 7.61 -4.92 6.26
CA TRP A 216 6.79 -4.26 7.28
C TRP A 216 5.97 -5.24 8.12
N PRO A 217 5.11 -6.11 7.55
CA PRO A 217 4.33 -7.03 8.38
C PRO A 217 5.22 -8.02 9.14
N ALA A 218 6.33 -8.50 8.57
CA ALA A 218 7.29 -9.35 9.27
C ALA A 218 7.93 -8.64 10.48
N ARG A 219 8.33 -7.38 10.34
CA ARG A 219 8.87 -6.58 11.45
C ARG A 219 7.82 -6.31 12.53
N GLN A 220 6.56 -6.06 12.17
CA GLN A 220 5.48 -5.93 13.15
C GLN A 220 5.31 -7.22 13.97
N VAL A 221 5.38 -8.39 13.34
CA VAL A 221 5.34 -9.68 14.06
C VAL A 221 6.49 -9.79 15.05
N LEU A 222 7.72 -9.50 14.61
CA LEU A 222 8.91 -9.56 15.47
C LEU A 222 8.89 -8.51 16.59
N LYS A 223 8.33 -7.32 16.35
CA LYS A 223 8.22 -6.21 17.31
C LYS A 223 7.42 -6.58 18.55
N TYR A 224 6.40 -7.42 18.41
CA TYR A 224 5.55 -7.83 19.52
C TYR A 224 5.79 -9.28 19.99
N ALA A 225 6.75 -9.99 19.39
CA ALA A 225 7.22 -11.28 19.87
C ALA A 225 8.19 -11.12 21.06
N ASP A 226 8.52 -12.22 21.74
CA ASP A 226 9.42 -12.21 22.91
C ASP A 226 10.82 -11.67 22.53
N PRO A 227 11.27 -10.53 23.10
CA PRO A 227 12.59 -9.97 22.82
C PRO A 227 13.75 -10.93 23.13
N ALA A 228 13.57 -11.86 24.08
CA ALA A 228 14.59 -12.85 24.41
C ALA A 228 14.81 -13.86 23.27
N ALA A 229 13.82 -14.06 22.40
CA ALA A 229 13.92 -14.89 21.21
C ALA A 229 14.33 -14.07 19.98
N THR A 230 13.72 -12.89 19.78
CA THR A 230 13.94 -12.09 18.56
C THR A 230 15.30 -11.39 18.54
N GLY A 231 15.77 -10.87 19.67
CA GLY A 231 17.04 -10.13 19.76
C GLY A 231 18.24 -10.95 19.22
N PRO A 232 18.51 -12.16 19.75
CA PRO A 232 19.61 -12.99 19.27
C PRO A 232 19.49 -13.38 17.78
N ALA A 233 18.27 -13.63 17.29
CA ALA A 233 18.03 -13.99 15.89
C ALA A 233 18.31 -12.81 14.95
N LEU A 234 17.89 -11.60 15.34
CA LEU A 234 18.16 -10.36 14.61
C LEU A 234 19.65 -10.02 14.61
N ASP A 235 20.34 -10.17 15.75
CA ASP A 235 21.78 -9.96 15.86
C ASP A 235 22.57 -10.93 14.96
N ALA A 236 22.19 -12.21 14.97
CA ALA A 236 22.79 -13.22 14.10
C ALA A 236 22.59 -12.86 12.62
N ALA A 237 21.35 -12.53 12.22
CA ALA A 237 21.05 -12.17 10.84
C ALA A 237 21.72 -10.87 10.40
N ARG A 238 21.91 -9.91 11.32
CA ARG A 238 22.69 -8.68 11.08
C ARG A 238 24.18 -8.99 10.88
N ALA A 239 24.75 -9.87 11.70
CA ALA A 239 26.14 -10.30 11.57
C ALA A 239 26.39 -11.04 10.25
N GLU A 240 25.46 -11.88 9.81
CA GLU A 240 25.49 -12.54 8.50
C GLU A 240 25.46 -11.53 7.35
N ARG A 241 24.61 -10.49 7.44
CA ARG A 241 24.53 -9.42 6.42
C ARG A 241 25.82 -8.60 6.34
N ALA A 242 26.49 -8.37 7.47
CA ALA A 242 27.73 -7.61 7.56
C ALA A 242 28.95 -8.38 7.00
N ALA A 243 28.83 -9.68 6.72
CA ALA A 243 29.88 -10.43 6.07
C ALA A 243 30.15 -9.85 4.66
N PRO A 244 31.43 -9.61 4.29
CA PRO A 244 31.76 -8.89 3.07
C PRO A 244 31.24 -9.64 1.84
N ARG A 245 30.14 -9.13 1.27
CA ARG A 245 29.68 -9.52 -0.06
C ARG A 245 30.75 -9.09 -1.06
N ARG A 246 31.27 -10.06 -1.82
CA ARG A 246 32.28 -9.82 -2.87
C ARG A 246 31.85 -8.64 -3.72
N ALA A 247 32.67 -7.58 -3.73
CA ALA A 247 32.49 -6.44 -4.60
C ALA A 247 32.29 -6.94 -6.04
N SER A 248 31.16 -6.57 -6.66
CA SER A 248 30.94 -6.83 -8.08
C SER A 248 32.06 -6.15 -8.87
N THR A 249 32.67 -6.88 -9.79
CA THR A 249 33.64 -6.33 -10.76
C THR A 249 32.89 -5.40 -11.72
N GLY A 250 32.65 -4.18 -11.27
CA GLY A 250 31.99 -3.13 -12.03
C GLY A 250 32.86 -2.67 -13.21
N ARG A 251 32.20 -2.29 -14.30
CA ARG A 251 32.84 -1.64 -15.45
C ARG A 251 33.47 -0.33 -14.98
N SER A 252 34.78 -0.17 -15.16
CA SER A 252 35.48 1.08 -14.86
C SER A 252 34.90 2.22 -15.69
N LEU A 253 34.32 3.23 -15.02
CA LEU A 253 33.91 4.48 -15.65
C LEU A 253 35.13 5.37 -15.88
N ARG A 254 35.15 6.06 -17.02
CA ARG A 254 36.07 7.17 -17.22
C ARG A 254 35.50 8.39 -16.50
N PRO A 255 36.30 9.11 -15.69
CA PRO A 255 35.86 10.37 -15.09
C PRO A 255 35.38 11.35 -16.17
N GLY A 256 34.29 12.05 -15.88
CA GLY A 256 33.57 13.01 -16.71
C GLY A 256 32.66 12.40 -17.78
N ALA A 257 32.64 11.09 -17.96
CA ALA A 257 31.95 10.47 -19.11
C ALA A 257 30.43 10.60 -19.05
N LEU A 258 29.82 10.48 -17.86
CA LEU A 258 28.36 10.60 -17.71
C LEU A 258 27.95 12.06 -17.77
N VAL A 259 28.71 12.95 -17.12
CA VAL A 259 28.47 14.39 -17.14
C VAL A 259 28.55 14.96 -18.58
N ALA A 260 29.56 14.56 -19.36
CA ALA A 260 29.69 15.00 -20.75
C ALA A 260 28.49 14.56 -21.61
N ARG A 261 28.12 13.28 -21.53
CA ARG A 261 26.94 12.75 -22.23
C ARG A 261 25.64 13.47 -21.85
N TYR A 262 25.48 13.75 -20.56
CA TYR A 262 24.32 14.46 -20.05
C TYR A 262 24.24 15.88 -20.64
N ARG A 263 25.37 16.60 -20.68
CA ARG A 263 25.45 17.94 -21.30
C ARG A 263 25.18 17.91 -22.81
N ASP A 264 25.59 16.83 -23.47
CA ASP A 264 25.35 16.60 -24.90
C ASP A 264 23.89 16.16 -25.21
N GLY A 265 23.02 16.06 -24.18
CA GLY A 265 21.59 15.81 -24.32
C GLY A 265 21.16 14.35 -24.10
N ASP A 266 22.07 13.44 -23.76
CA ASP A 266 21.74 12.04 -23.44
C ASP A 266 21.23 11.89 -21.99
N HIS A 267 20.16 12.61 -21.65
CA HIS A 267 19.70 12.68 -20.27
C HIS A 267 19.14 11.33 -19.77
N ARG A 268 18.23 10.72 -20.55
CA ARG A 268 17.62 9.43 -20.20
C ARG A 268 18.62 8.27 -20.25
N GLY A 269 19.56 8.27 -21.19
CA GLY A 269 20.57 7.21 -21.28
C GLY A 269 21.54 7.24 -20.10
N VAL A 270 21.94 8.43 -19.66
CA VAL A 270 22.77 8.59 -18.46
C VAL A 270 22.05 8.11 -17.20
N TRP A 271 20.80 8.50 -16.97
CA TRP A 271 20.04 8.02 -15.81
C TRP A 271 19.75 6.52 -15.85
N ARG A 272 19.57 5.94 -17.05
CA ARG A 272 19.47 4.47 -17.21
C ARG A 272 20.77 3.78 -16.79
N ASP A 273 21.92 4.32 -17.18
CA ASP A 273 23.22 3.76 -16.78
C ASP A 273 23.47 3.89 -15.28
N LEU A 274 23.08 5.03 -14.68
CA LEU A 274 23.14 5.23 -13.22
C LEU A 274 22.20 4.29 -12.46
N GLY A 275 20.99 4.05 -12.97
CA GLY A 275 20.02 3.13 -12.37
C GLY A 275 20.42 1.66 -12.49
N ALA A 276 21.24 1.30 -13.50
CA ALA A 276 21.78 -0.04 -13.65
C ALA A 276 22.94 -0.34 -12.68
N ALA A 277 23.52 0.68 -12.03
CA ALA A 277 24.56 0.51 -11.04
C ALA A 277 23.95 0.10 -9.69
N ALA A 278 24.11 -1.18 -9.31
CA ALA A 278 23.60 -1.71 -8.04
C ALA A 278 24.23 -1.03 -6.79
N HIS A 279 25.44 -0.50 -6.94
CA HIS A 279 26.15 0.24 -5.91
C HIS A 279 27.04 1.31 -6.55
N LEU A 280 27.07 2.51 -5.97
CA LEU A 280 27.95 3.59 -6.40
C LEU A 280 29.25 3.56 -5.59
N ASP A 281 30.33 3.13 -6.23
CA ASP A 281 31.68 3.42 -5.71
C ASP A 281 31.98 4.93 -5.79
N ASP A 282 33.10 5.38 -5.21
CA ASP A 282 33.45 6.80 -5.14
C ASP A 282 33.46 7.49 -6.51
N GLY A 283 33.88 6.79 -7.57
CA GLY A 283 33.94 7.33 -8.93
C GLY A 283 32.56 7.47 -9.56
N TRP A 284 31.74 6.41 -9.45
CA TRP A 284 30.35 6.42 -9.89
C TRP A 284 29.52 7.46 -9.13
N ARG A 285 29.75 7.59 -7.81
CA ARG A 285 29.05 8.55 -6.95
C ARG A 285 29.36 9.99 -7.34
N ALA A 286 30.63 10.33 -7.52
CA ALA A 286 31.03 11.69 -7.93
C ALA A 286 30.45 12.09 -9.29
N GLU A 287 30.33 11.15 -10.25
CA GLU A 287 29.63 11.39 -11.51
C GLU A 287 28.13 11.57 -11.28
N ALA A 288 27.50 10.70 -10.49
CA ALA A 288 26.07 10.72 -10.21
C ALA A 288 25.64 12.03 -9.53
N GLU A 289 26.42 12.53 -8.59
CA GLU A 289 26.19 13.82 -7.91
C GLU A 289 26.22 14.99 -8.89
N GLN A 290 27.19 15.03 -9.79
CA GLN A 290 27.28 16.09 -10.81
C GLN A 290 26.12 16.01 -11.82
N VAL A 291 25.73 14.80 -12.25
CA VAL A 291 24.56 14.60 -13.11
C VAL A 291 23.28 15.02 -12.39
N ALA A 292 23.14 14.67 -11.11
CA ALA A 292 21.99 15.04 -10.30
C ALA A 292 21.85 16.56 -10.15
N VAL A 293 22.96 17.28 -9.93
CA VAL A 293 22.97 18.75 -9.91
C VAL A 293 22.46 19.32 -11.24
N LEU A 294 23.02 18.90 -12.38
CA LEU A 294 22.59 19.37 -13.70
C LEU A 294 21.13 19.01 -14.02
N THR A 295 20.64 17.89 -13.49
CA THR A 295 19.24 17.46 -13.58
C THR A 295 18.34 18.40 -12.79
N MET A 296 18.67 18.65 -11.51
CA MET A 296 17.83 19.44 -10.63
C MET A 296 17.83 20.93 -10.96
N GLU A 297 18.89 21.45 -11.58
CA GLU A 297 18.87 22.80 -12.17
C GLU A 297 17.86 22.93 -13.32
N ARG A 298 17.69 21.87 -14.14
CA ARG A 298 16.66 21.83 -15.20
C ARG A 298 15.27 21.69 -14.60
N VAL A 299 15.12 20.83 -13.58
CA VAL A 299 13.87 20.68 -12.81
C VAL A 299 13.45 22.01 -12.20
N ALA A 300 14.34 22.75 -11.54
CA ALA A 300 14.04 24.05 -10.93
C ALA A 300 13.53 25.07 -11.96
N ARG A 301 14.16 25.12 -13.15
CA ARG A 301 13.70 25.97 -14.27
C ARG A 301 12.32 25.53 -14.78
N ASN A 302 12.12 24.23 -15.00
CA ASN A 302 10.83 23.69 -15.43
C ASN A 302 9.74 23.98 -14.40
N ALA A 303 10.03 23.81 -13.10
CA ALA A 303 9.10 24.09 -12.02
C ALA A 303 8.69 25.57 -12.02
N SER A 304 9.67 26.47 -12.12
CA SER A 304 9.41 27.91 -12.20
C SER A 304 8.55 28.29 -13.42
N ASN A 305 8.89 27.75 -14.60
CA ASN A 305 8.14 28.00 -15.83
C ASN A 305 6.71 27.44 -15.75
N LEU A 306 6.55 26.22 -15.26
CA LEU A 306 5.27 25.55 -15.12
C LEU A 306 4.37 26.24 -14.09
N THR A 307 4.89 26.54 -12.90
CA THR A 307 4.15 27.26 -11.85
C THR A 307 3.69 28.62 -12.35
N ALA A 308 4.56 29.39 -13.01
CA ALA A 308 4.17 30.67 -13.58
C ALA A 308 3.06 30.53 -14.64
N ALA A 309 3.15 29.51 -15.50
CA ALA A 309 2.14 29.23 -16.52
C ALA A 309 0.79 28.81 -15.91
N LEU A 310 0.80 27.94 -14.89
CA LEU A 310 -0.40 27.51 -14.18
C LEU A 310 -1.09 28.67 -13.46
N ILE A 311 -0.33 29.48 -12.72
CA ILE A 311 -0.85 30.69 -12.04
C ILE A 311 -1.44 31.67 -13.07
N ALA A 312 -0.77 31.86 -14.21
CA ALA A 312 -1.29 32.72 -15.29
C ALA A 312 -2.61 32.19 -15.90
N ARG A 313 -2.89 30.88 -15.76
CA ARG A 313 -4.18 30.25 -16.12
C ARG A 313 -5.16 30.12 -14.98
N GLY A 314 -4.86 30.73 -13.83
CA GLY A 314 -5.74 30.81 -12.68
C GLY A 314 -5.62 29.64 -11.70
N TRP A 315 -4.64 28.73 -11.87
CA TRP A 315 -4.40 27.68 -10.88
C TRP A 315 -4.17 28.31 -9.50
N PRO A 316 -4.92 27.94 -8.45
CA PRO A 316 -5.02 28.72 -7.23
C PRO A 316 -3.91 28.37 -6.22
N VAL A 317 -2.67 28.63 -6.63
CA VAL A 317 -1.46 28.60 -5.79
C VAL A 317 -0.72 29.92 -5.93
N SER A 318 0.11 30.28 -4.94
CA SER A 318 1.06 31.40 -5.10
C SER A 318 2.45 30.86 -5.41
N THR A 319 3.32 31.70 -5.98
CA THR A 319 4.72 31.32 -6.22
C THR A 319 5.45 31.00 -4.93
N GLU A 320 5.18 31.74 -3.86
CA GLU A 320 5.80 31.55 -2.55
C GLU A 320 5.38 30.23 -1.90
N GLN A 321 4.13 29.81 -2.10
CA GLN A 321 3.66 28.49 -1.66
C GLN A 321 4.26 27.38 -2.53
N ALA A 322 4.17 27.53 -3.86
CA ALA A 322 4.50 26.46 -4.78
C ALA A 322 6.00 26.22 -4.91
N LEU A 323 6.82 27.26 -4.75
CA LEU A 323 8.28 27.23 -4.93
C LEU A 323 8.96 28.10 -3.87
N PRO A 324 8.88 27.75 -2.58
CA PRO A 324 9.55 28.51 -1.51
C PRO A 324 11.08 28.48 -1.63
N GLY A 325 11.62 27.56 -2.45
CA GLY A 325 13.05 27.32 -2.61
C GLY A 325 13.61 26.36 -1.55
N PRO A 326 14.92 26.11 -1.56
CA PRO A 326 15.56 25.21 -0.61
C PRO A 326 15.58 25.78 0.82
N ALA A 327 15.41 24.89 1.80
CA ALA A 327 15.51 25.24 3.21
C ALA A 327 16.94 25.71 3.57
N ALA A 328 17.04 26.69 4.47
CA ALA A 328 18.33 27.28 4.85
C ALA A 328 19.27 26.31 5.60
N ASP A 329 18.70 25.28 6.25
CA ASP A 329 19.41 24.26 7.03
C ASP A 329 19.59 22.92 6.29
N VAL A 330 19.34 22.90 4.97
CA VAL A 330 19.34 21.66 4.17
C VAL A 330 20.64 20.85 4.27
N GLU A 331 21.80 21.52 4.30
CA GLU A 331 23.10 20.82 4.40
C GLU A 331 23.32 20.20 5.79
N ASP A 332 22.79 20.83 6.85
CA ASP A 332 22.87 20.28 8.21
C ASP A 332 21.99 19.04 8.33
N ARG A 333 20.76 19.12 7.81
CA ARG A 333 19.82 17.99 7.78
C ARG A 333 20.30 16.83 6.93
N LEU A 334 20.86 17.11 5.74
CA LEU A 334 21.44 16.06 4.90
C LEU A 334 22.57 15.32 5.64
N ARG A 335 23.50 16.04 6.27
CA ARG A 335 24.57 15.41 7.06
C ARG A 335 24.02 14.59 8.23
N GLN A 336 23.00 15.09 8.91
CA GLN A 336 22.35 14.34 9.99
C GLN A 336 21.67 13.07 9.47
N LEU A 337 20.98 13.15 8.33
CA LEU A 337 20.35 12.01 7.68
C LEU A 337 21.38 10.94 7.27
N GLU A 338 22.54 11.35 6.76
CA GLU A 338 23.65 10.43 6.43
C GLU A 338 24.22 9.76 7.68
N GLN A 339 24.33 10.48 8.79
CA GLN A 339 24.77 9.92 10.07
C GLN A 339 23.76 8.91 10.62
N ILE A 340 22.46 9.21 10.52
CA ILE A 340 21.38 8.33 10.99
C ILE A 340 21.34 7.04 10.16
N THR A 341 21.40 7.16 8.84
CA THR A 341 21.27 6.02 7.92
C THR A 341 22.58 5.25 7.73
N GLY A 342 23.71 5.82 8.15
CA GLY A 342 25.04 5.25 7.96
C GLY A 342 25.50 5.21 6.51
N SER A 343 24.84 5.96 5.61
CA SER A 343 25.16 6.01 4.18
C SER A 343 24.85 7.38 3.58
N ALA A 344 25.51 7.73 2.49
CA ALA A 344 25.21 8.94 1.75
C ALA A 344 23.80 8.89 1.15
N VAL A 345 23.07 10.01 1.21
CA VAL A 345 21.73 10.15 0.61
C VAL A 345 21.83 9.94 -0.91
N PRO A 346 20.83 9.34 -1.58
CA PRO A 346 20.84 9.20 -3.03
C PRO A 346 21.06 10.54 -3.74
N PRO A 347 22.04 10.64 -4.65
CA PRO A 347 22.38 11.85 -5.39
C PRO A 347 21.18 12.63 -5.95
N ALA A 348 20.18 11.96 -6.53
CA ALA A 348 18.99 12.62 -7.08
C ALA A 348 18.20 13.40 -6.01
N LEU A 349 17.96 12.77 -4.86
CA LEU A 349 17.18 13.32 -3.76
C LEU A 349 17.94 14.44 -3.04
N ALA A 350 19.23 14.23 -2.78
CA ALA A 350 20.07 15.24 -2.16
C ALA A 350 20.20 16.50 -3.03
N ALA A 351 20.38 16.33 -4.35
CA ALA A 351 20.41 17.45 -5.28
C ALA A 351 19.07 18.18 -5.36
N TYR A 352 17.94 17.45 -5.28
CA TYR A 352 16.61 18.03 -5.30
C TYR A 352 16.41 18.97 -4.10
N TRP A 353 16.66 18.51 -2.88
CA TRP A 353 16.48 19.36 -1.69
C TRP A 353 17.43 20.56 -1.68
N ARG A 354 18.65 20.43 -2.23
CA ARG A 354 19.61 21.54 -2.34
C ARG A 354 19.23 22.61 -3.35
N ILE A 355 18.69 22.20 -4.50
CA ILE A 355 18.53 23.09 -5.67
C ILE A 355 17.09 23.53 -5.85
N VAL A 356 16.13 22.61 -5.67
CA VAL A 356 14.71 22.85 -5.84
C VAL A 356 14.05 23.16 -4.51
N GLY A 357 14.33 22.37 -3.48
CA GLY A 357 13.71 22.49 -2.15
C GLY A 357 12.33 21.86 -2.13
N THR A 358 11.32 22.61 -2.56
CA THR A 358 9.91 22.20 -2.59
C THR A 358 9.28 22.55 -3.93
N ILE A 359 8.41 21.65 -4.41
CA ILE A 359 7.39 21.96 -5.41
C ILE A 359 6.07 21.61 -4.75
N ASP A 360 5.14 22.56 -4.62
CA ASP A 360 3.80 22.31 -4.10
C ASP A 360 2.74 22.94 -5.01
N LEU A 361 2.27 22.16 -5.99
CA LEU A 361 1.15 22.58 -6.85
C LEU A 361 -0.22 22.26 -6.24
N VAL A 362 -0.29 21.79 -4.98
CA VAL A 362 -1.55 21.43 -4.33
C VAL A 362 -2.27 22.72 -3.88
N PRO A 363 -3.50 22.96 -4.33
CA PRO A 363 -4.22 24.19 -4.02
C PRO A 363 -4.89 24.10 -2.63
N ARG A 364 -4.11 23.91 -1.57
CA ARG A 364 -4.63 23.74 -0.19
C ARG A 364 -5.50 24.90 0.29
N GLY A 365 -5.27 26.11 -0.23
CA GLY A 365 -6.09 27.28 0.07
C GLY A 365 -7.53 27.21 -0.47
N THR A 366 -7.85 26.29 -1.38
CA THR A 366 -9.20 26.07 -1.92
C THR A 366 -9.93 24.89 -1.29
N TRP A 367 -9.35 24.22 -0.29
CA TRP A 367 -10.05 23.13 0.41
C TRP A 367 -11.36 23.58 1.07
N ASP A 368 -11.43 24.85 1.48
CA ASP A 368 -12.62 25.47 2.07
C ASP A 368 -13.21 26.60 1.18
N ALA A 369 -12.77 26.72 -0.07
CA ALA A 369 -13.18 27.81 -0.96
C ALA A 369 -13.28 27.37 -2.43
N PRO A 370 -14.25 27.88 -3.21
CA PRO A 370 -14.39 27.46 -4.60
C PRO A 370 -13.17 27.87 -5.44
N PHE A 371 -12.87 27.06 -6.45
CA PHE A 371 -11.87 27.39 -7.46
C PHE A 371 -12.24 28.67 -8.23
N PRO A 372 -11.26 29.40 -8.77
CA PRO A 372 -11.53 30.52 -9.65
C PRO A 372 -12.38 30.09 -10.87
N PRO A 373 -13.31 30.92 -11.36
CA PRO A 373 -14.16 30.57 -12.50
C PRO A 373 -13.35 30.17 -13.74
N GLY A 374 -13.71 29.04 -14.36
CA GLY A 374 -13.04 28.51 -15.55
C GLY A 374 -11.74 27.75 -15.26
N VAL A 375 -11.40 27.53 -13.99
CA VAL A 375 -10.31 26.65 -13.58
C VAL A 375 -10.91 25.32 -13.15
N PRO A 376 -10.47 24.20 -13.73
CA PRO A 376 -11.06 22.90 -13.42
C PRO A 376 -10.59 22.38 -12.05
N GLU A 377 -11.51 22.35 -11.08
CA GLU A 377 -11.29 21.81 -9.73
C GLU A 377 -10.96 20.31 -9.73
N GLN A 378 -11.49 19.56 -10.71
CA GLN A 378 -11.28 18.11 -10.83
C GLN A 378 -9.82 17.74 -11.09
N LEU A 379 -8.95 18.68 -11.47
CA LEU A 379 -7.51 18.42 -11.56
C LEU A 379 -6.86 18.17 -10.19
N THR A 380 -7.54 18.45 -9.07
CA THR A 380 -7.04 18.10 -7.74
C THR A 380 -6.90 16.59 -7.53
N VAL A 381 -7.78 15.78 -8.13
CA VAL A 381 -7.67 14.31 -8.12
C VAL A 381 -6.69 13.78 -9.18
N ALA A 382 -6.19 14.65 -10.06
CA ALA A 382 -5.20 14.32 -11.08
C ALA A 382 -3.75 14.26 -10.54
N ASP A 383 -3.61 14.25 -9.21
CA ASP A 383 -2.34 14.19 -8.50
C ASP A 383 -1.40 15.35 -8.88
N PRO A 384 -1.73 16.59 -8.48
CA PRO A 384 -0.87 17.74 -8.70
C PRO A 384 0.52 17.49 -8.07
N LEU A 385 1.56 17.92 -8.78
CA LEU A 385 2.94 17.68 -8.42
C LEU A 385 3.23 18.35 -7.08
N GLU A 386 3.57 17.49 -6.13
CA GLU A 386 4.08 17.86 -4.84
C GLU A 386 5.36 17.07 -4.64
N ILE A 387 6.41 17.74 -4.16
CA ILE A 387 7.52 17.14 -3.42
C ILE A 387 7.94 18.14 -2.34
N ILE A 388 7.89 17.70 -1.07
CA ILE A 388 8.19 18.53 0.11
C ILE A 388 9.70 18.66 0.37
N ASP A 389 10.09 19.73 1.05
CA ASP A 389 11.47 19.93 1.52
C ASP A 389 11.85 18.96 2.64
N LEU A 390 13.17 18.83 2.86
CA LEU A 390 13.73 17.98 3.90
C LEU A 390 13.36 18.39 5.32
N GLY A 391 13.03 19.66 5.57
CA GLY A 391 12.56 20.12 6.87
C GLY A 391 11.18 19.55 7.19
N THR A 392 10.28 19.58 6.22
CA THR A 392 8.94 18.98 6.32
C THR A 392 9.00 17.45 6.36
N ALA A 393 9.81 16.82 5.51
CA ALA A 393 10.03 15.37 5.49
C ALA A 393 10.73 14.84 6.76
N TRP A 394 11.21 15.73 7.63
CA TRP A 394 11.94 15.36 8.85
C TRP A 394 11.05 14.66 9.88
N SER A 395 9.73 14.85 9.84
CA SER A 395 8.81 14.15 10.76
C SER A 395 8.95 12.63 10.63
N SER A 396 9.12 12.10 9.41
CA SER A 396 9.33 10.66 9.20
C SER A 396 10.66 10.18 9.82
N VAL A 397 11.66 11.06 9.89
CA VAL A 397 12.96 10.77 10.55
C VAL A 397 12.79 10.70 12.06
N GLU A 398 12.06 11.65 12.65
CA GLU A 398 11.77 11.69 14.09
C GLU A 398 10.98 10.45 14.51
N GLU A 399 9.89 10.14 13.80
CA GLU A 399 9.07 8.95 14.06
C GLU A 399 9.89 7.65 13.99
N TRP A 400 10.75 7.52 12.97
CA TRP A 400 11.62 6.35 12.84
C TRP A 400 12.68 6.28 13.95
N GLN A 401 13.22 7.42 14.40
CA GLN A 401 14.18 7.47 15.49
C GLN A 401 13.54 7.09 16.83
N GLU A 402 12.32 7.55 17.08
CA GLU A 402 11.52 7.15 18.25
C GLU A 402 11.28 5.64 18.22
N GLU A 403 10.81 5.09 17.09
CA GLU A 403 10.60 3.64 16.94
C GLU A 403 11.91 2.85 17.12
N SER A 404 13.01 3.34 16.55
CA SER A 404 14.34 2.70 16.65
C SER A 404 14.93 2.76 18.06
N ALA A 405 14.54 3.75 18.87
CA ALA A 405 14.98 3.88 20.26
C ALA A 405 14.19 2.95 21.19
N GLU A 406 12.91 2.72 20.88
CA GLU A 406 12.03 1.84 21.64
C GLU A 406 12.24 0.35 21.33
N HIS A 407 12.70 0.02 20.13
CA HIS A 407 12.81 -1.36 19.64
C HIS A 407 14.23 -1.72 19.17
N HIS A 408 14.43 -3.01 18.87
CA HIS A 408 15.67 -3.46 18.24
C HIS A 408 15.83 -2.77 16.86
N PRO A 409 17.00 -2.23 16.47
CA PRO A 409 17.16 -1.43 15.25
C PRO A 409 16.72 -2.12 13.95
N GLU A 410 16.87 -3.44 13.85
CA GLU A 410 16.39 -4.22 12.68
C GLU A 410 14.85 -4.29 12.58
N LEU A 411 14.11 -3.86 13.61
CA LEU A 411 12.64 -3.87 13.64
C LEU A 411 12.02 -2.57 13.15
N ALA A 412 12.69 -1.44 13.36
CA ALA A 412 12.28 -0.19 12.71
C ALA A 412 12.36 -0.33 11.18
N GLY A 413 13.33 -1.10 10.68
CA GLY A 413 13.54 -1.34 9.26
C GLY A 413 14.15 -0.13 8.55
N PRO A 414 14.04 -0.04 7.21
CA PRO A 414 14.53 1.13 6.49
C PRO A 414 13.80 2.38 6.95
N LEU A 415 14.51 3.50 7.00
CA LEU A 415 13.91 4.81 7.20
C LEU A 415 13.06 5.13 5.96
N VAL A 416 11.76 5.27 6.17
CA VAL A 416 10.81 5.69 5.15
C VAL A 416 10.70 7.20 5.23
N VAL A 417 11.14 7.92 4.20
CA VAL A 417 11.05 9.37 4.14
C VAL A 417 9.90 9.73 3.22
N ASP A 418 8.88 10.38 3.77
CA ASP A 418 7.78 10.89 2.97
C ASP A 418 8.26 12.05 2.12
N ILE A 419 7.96 12.00 0.83
CA ILE A 419 8.37 13.03 -0.13
C ILE A 419 7.17 13.80 -0.69
N ALA A 420 5.95 13.25 -0.60
CA ALA A 420 4.72 13.93 -0.98
C ALA A 420 3.51 13.24 -0.34
N ALA A 421 2.38 13.95 -0.23
CA ALA A 421 1.11 13.28 0.05
C ALA A 421 0.70 12.36 -1.11
N ASP A 422 -0.26 11.46 -0.89
CA ASP A 422 -0.89 10.74 -2.00
C ASP A 422 -1.96 11.59 -2.69
N TYR A 423 -2.39 11.15 -3.88
CA TYR A 423 -3.38 11.86 -4.69
C TYR A 423 -4.72 12.13 -3.98
N LEU A 424 -5.16 11.30 -3.02
CA LEU A 424 -6.40 11.54 -2.28
C LEU A 424 -6.22 12.68 -1.28
N HIS A 425 -5.14 12.64 -0.49
CA HIS A 425 -4.85 13.71 0.47
C HIS A 425 -4.63 15.07 -0.23
N LYS A 426 -4.02 15.08 -1.43
CA LYS A 426 -3.90 16.31 -2.25
C LYS A 426 -5.26 16.87 -2.68
N ALA A 427 -6.24 15.99 -2.89
CA ALA A 427 -7.62 16.34 -3.19
C ALA A 427 -8.49 16.62 -1.96
N ASN A 428 -7.90 16.74 -0.76
CA ASN A 428 -8.61 16.90 0.51
C ASN A 428 -9.55 15.72 0.86
N ILE A 429 -9.20 14.52 0.40
CA ILE A 429 -9.91 13.28 0.70
C ILE A 429 -9.04 12.48 1.66
N SER A 430 -9.63 11.96 2.75
CA SER A 430 -8.92 11.05 3.65
C SER A 430 -8.45 9.83 2.86
N GLY A 431 -7.13 9.63 2.82
CA GLY A 431 -6.47 8.93 1.73
C GLY A 431 -5.48 7.85 2.13
N GLY A 432 -4.69 7.43 1.14
CA GLY A 432 -3.69 6.37 1.26
C GLY A 432 -2.44 6.79 2.04
N ALA A 433 -1.43 5.93 2.01
CA ALA A 433 -0.12 6.26 2.55
C ALA A 433 0.58 7.32 1.66
N PRO A 434 1.35 8.26 2.24
CA PRO A 434 2.15 9.23 1.49
C PRO A 434 3.08 8.54 0.48
N TYR A 435 3.48 9.28 -0.56
CA TYR A 435 4.55 8.82 -1.45
C TYR A 435 5.89 8.96 -0.73
N SER A 436 6.66 7.89 -0.74
CA SER A 436 7.87 7.81 0.08
C SER A 436 9.08 7.27 -0.68
N VAL A 437 10.25 7.39 -0.05
CA VAL A 437 11.49 6.71 -0.45
C VAL A 437 12.11 6.00 0.73
N TRP A 438 12.82 4.91 0.48
CA TRP A 438 13.53 4.17 1.53
C TRP A 438 15.00 4.56 1.61
N LEU A 439 15.48 4.74 2.84
CA LEU A 439 16.89 4.95 3.16
C LEU A 439 17.39 3.89 4.17
N PRO A 440 18.66 3.45 4.07
CA PRO A 440 19.63 3.81 3.04
C PRO A 440 19.30 3.22 1.67
N HIS A 441 19.72 3.89 0.59
CA HIS A 441 19.60 3.38 -0.79
C HIS A 441 20.94 3.48 -1.52
N ALA A 442 21.40 2.35 -2.07
CA ALA A 442 22.76 2.22 -2.60
C ALA A 442 22.98 2.90 -3.98
N GLY A 443 21.91 3.11 -4.74
CA GLY A 443 21.93 3.70 -6.08
C GLY A 443 21.72 5.21 -6.12
N ALA A 444 21.78 5.78 -7.32
CA ALA A 444 21.70 7.22 -7.56
C ALA A 444 20.28 7.82 -7.43
N ASP A 445 19.28 7.02 -7.79
CA ASP A 445 17.90 7.45 -7.99
C ASP A 445 16.95 6.46 -7.28
N PRO A 446 16.39 6.81 -6.12
CA PRO A 446 15.55 5.89 -5.36
C PRO A 446 14.19 5.69 -6.05
N LEU A 447 13.54 4.55 -5.79
CA LEU A 447 12.16 4.30 -6.19
C LEU A 447 11.20 5.18 -5.37
N VAL A 448 10.28 5.87 -6.02
CA VAL A 448 9.12 6.49 -5.36
C VAL A 448 8.09 5.41 -5.11
N ARG A 449 7.79 5.18 -3.84
CA ARG A 449 6.92 4.13 -3.37
C ARG A 449 5.51 4.67 -3.16
N GLU A 450 4.54 3.76 -3.02
CA GLU A 450 3.09 4.03 -2.87
C GLU A 450 2.43 4.72 -4.08
N GLU A 451 3.22 5.26 -5.00
CA GLU A 451 2.82 5.79 -6.29
C GLU A 451 2.61 4.65 -7.32
N VAL A 452 1.50 4.71 -8.06
CA VAL A 452 0.99 3.60 -8.88
C VAL A 452 1.92 3.21 -10.04
N HIS A 453 2.71 4.15 -10.58
CA HIS A 453 3.60 3.89 -11.71
C HIS A 453 4.94 3.27 -11.30
N ARG A 454 5.28 3.26 -9.99
CA ARG A 454 6.52 2.66 -9.45
C ARG A 454 7.77 3.19 -10.16
N LEU A 455 7.89 4.50 -10.24
CA LEU A 455 8.97 5.17 -10.94
C LEU A 455 10.12 5.54 -10.01
N THR A 456 11.35 5.55 -10.54
CA THR A 456 12.46 6.21 -9.85
C THR A 456 12.17 7.71 -9.71
N PHE A 457 12.74 8.36 -8.71
CA PHE A 457 12.46 9.75 -8.38
C PHE A 457 12.64 10.71 -9.57
N THR A 458 13.69 10.54 -10.39
CA THR A 458 13.82 11.36 -11.61
C THR A 458 12.77 11.06 -12.67
N ASN A 459 12.34 9.80 -12.81
CA ASN A 459 11.28 9.44 -13.77
C ASN A 459 9.90 9.87 -13.29
N TYR A 460 9.65 9.87 -11.97
CA TYR A 460 8.47 10.48 -11.36
C TYR A 460 8.38 11.97 -11.75
N LEU A 461 9.47 12.73 -11.59
CA LEU A 461 9.51 14.14 -12.00
C LEU A 461 9.29 14.30 -13.51
N ARG A 462 9.97 13.52 -14.36
CA ARG A 462 9.76 13.56 -15.82
C ARG A 462 8.31 13.34 -16.20
N ARG A 463 7.67 12.35 -15.57
CA ARG A 463 6.26 12.04 -15.80
C ARG A 463 5.38 13.21 -15.38
N ALA A 464 5.60 13.76 -14.19
CA ALA A 464 4.86 14.92 -13.70
C ALA A 464 4.94 16.11 -14.66
N PHE A 465 6.15 16.47 -15.12
CA PHE A 465 6.32 17.57 -16.07
C PHE A 465 5.73 17.28 -17.45
N ALA A 466 5.79 16.03 -17.93
CA ALA A 466 5.12 15.63 -19.17
C ALA A 466 3.59 15.81 -19.07
N GLY A 467 3.02 15.57 -17.88
CA GLY A 467 1.63 15.85 -17.54
C GLY A 467 1.35 17.28 -17.09
N LYS A 468 2.24 18.25 -17.38
CA LYS A 468 2.12 19.66 -16.96
C LYS A 468 1.85 19.83 -15.45
N GLY A 469 2.46 18.98 -14.63
CA GLY A 469 2.33 18.99 -13.18
C GLY A 469 1.27 18.06 -12.63
N PHE A 470 0.61 17.23 -13.43
CA PHE A 470 -0.44 16.30 -12.98
C PHE A 470 -0.07 14.88 -13.37
N LEU A 471 0.16 14.01 -12.38
CA LEU A 471 0.77 12.68 -12.63
C LEU A 471 -0.21 11.63 -13.13
N ARG A 472 -1.49 11.77 -12.79
CA ARG A 472 -2.54 10.76 -13.01
C ARG A 472 -3.49 11.11 -14.16
N LEU A 473 -3.02 11.90 -15.13
CA LEU A 473 -3.81 12.23 -16.33
C LEU A 473 -4.18 11.01 -17.20
N ASP A 474 -3.51 9.88 -17.01
CA ASP A 474 -3.78 8.61 -17.69
C ASP A 474 -4.78 7.72 -16.94
N GLN A 475 -5.24 8.13 -15.76
CA GLN A 475 -6.22 7.41 -14.93
C GLN A 475 -7.64 8.00 -15.09
N GLN A 476 -7.99 8.43 -16.31
CA GLN A 476 -9.26 9.12 -16.59
C GLN A 476 -10.49 8.24 -16.33
N ASP A 477 -10.34 6.92 -16.46
CA ASP A 477 -11.41 5.96 -16.14
C ASP A 477 -11.80 5.99 -14.65
N GLU A 478 -10.85 6.26 -13.76
CA GLU A 478 -11.14 6.44 -12.34
C GLU A 478 -11.89 7.76 -12.10
N TRP A 479 -11.58 8.82 -12.86
CA TRP A 479 -12.27 10.10 -12.74
C TRP A 479 -13.72 10.00 -13.20
N ALA A 480 -13.98 9.24 -14.26
CA ALA A 480 -15.34 8.94 -14.71
C ALA A 480 -16.15 8.22 -13.62
N ALA A 481 -15.50 7.39 -12.79
CA ALA A 481 -16.15 6.74 -11.64
C ALA A 481 -16.58 7.73 -10.53
N TYR A 482 -15.93 8.90 -10.45
CA TYR A 482 -16.32 10.05 -9.62
C TYR A 482 -17.30 11.01 -10.31
N ALA A 483 -18.02 10.52 -11.32
CA ALA A 483 -19.07 11.24 -12.06
C ALA A 483 -18.58 12.39 -12.96
N THR A 484 -17.30 12.39 -13.37
CA THR A 484 -16.84 13.28 -14.44
C THR A 484 -17.39 12.83 -15.80
N THR A 485 -18.15 13.69 -16.46
CA THR A 485 -18.69 13.48 -17.80
C THR A 485 -17.59 13.62 -18.87
N ALA A 486 -17.82 13.07 -20.07
CA ALA A 486 -16.90 13.21 -21.19
C ALA A 486 -16.65 14.68 -21.58
N ASP A 487 -17.69 15.53 -21.45
CA ASP A 487 -17.58 16.96 -21.72
C ASP A 487 -16.70 17.67 -20.68
N GLU A 488 -16.83 17.33 -19.40
CA GLU A 488 -15.96 17.85 -18.32
C GLU A 488 -14.51 17.40 -18.53
N LEU A 489 -14.27 16.17 -18.99
CA LEU A 489 -12.94 15.67 -19.33
C LEU A 489 -12.33 16.40 -20.53
N ALA A 490 -13.14 16.74 -21.53
CA ALA A 490 -12.71 17.56 -22.67
C ALA A 490 -12.37 19.00 -22.23
N GLU A 491 -13.13 19.57 -21.30
CA GLU A 491 -12.83 20.89 -20.71
C GLU A 491 -11.53 20.87 -19.90
N LEU A 492 -11.34 19.85 -19.06
CA LEU A 492 -10.12 19.59 -18.29
C LEU A 492 -8.88 19.54 -19.18
N THR A 493 -8.94 18.70 -20.21
CA THR A 493 -7.82 18.51 -21.15
C THR A 493 -7.58 19.76 -21.99
N GLY A 494 -8.64 20.45 -22.46
CA GLY A 494 -8.52 21.72 -23.16
C GLY A 494 -7.89 22.83 -22.30
N TRP A 495 -8.24 22.92 -21.02
CA TRP A 495 -7.62 23.85 -20.08
C TRP A 495 -6.12 23.54 -19.92
N LEU A 496 -5.76 22.27 -19.72
CA LEU A 496 -4.36 21.85 -19.61
C LEU A 496 -3.56 22.08 -20.90
N GLU A 497 -4.12 21.74 -22.06
CA GLU A 497 -3.50 22.00 -23.37
C GLU A 497 -3.15 23.48 -23.51
N SER A 498 -4.01 24.35 -22.99
CA SER A 498 -3.80 25.78 -23.02
C SER A 498 -2.60 26.25 -22.18
N VAL A 499 -2.15 25.50 -21.18
CA VAL A 499 -0.98 25.83 -20.33
C VAL A 499 0.31 25.62 -21.13
N GLU A 500 0.85 26.71 -21.70
CA GLU A 500 2.11 26.70 -22.45
C GLU A 500 3.27 27.08 -21.53
N TYR A 501 4.31 26.26 -21.49
CA TYR A 501 5.54 26.56 -20.75
C TYR A 501 6.76 25.99 -21.48
N GLU A 502 7.91 26.64 -21.30
CA GLU A 502 9.17 26.13 -21.84
C GLU A 502 9.65 24.95 -20.99
N TYR A 503 9.61 23.75 -21.58
CA TYR A 503 10.11 22.52 -20.98
C TYR A 503 11.54 22.22 -21.45
N LEU A 504 12.45 22.06 -20.50
CA LEU A 504 13.79 21.56 -20.71
C LEU A 504 13.82 20.07 -20.39
N ASP A 505 14.14 19.23 -21.38
CA ASP A 505 14.36 17.80 -21.14
C ASP A 505 15.53 17.60 -20.16
N PHE A 506 15.43 16.58 -19.31
CA PHE A 506 16.38 16.25 -18.23
C PHE A 506 16.38 14.76 -17.91
#